data_AF-D0LR96-F1
#
_entry.id   AF-D0LR96-F1
#
_cell.length_a   1.000
_cell.length_b   1.000
_cell.length_c   1.000
_cell.angle_alpha   90.00
_cell.angle_beta   90.00
_cell.angle_gamma   90.00
#
_symmetry.space_group_name_H-M   'P 1'
#
loop_
_entity.id
_entity.type
_entity.pdbx_description
1 polymer ?
#
loop_
_entity_poly.entity_id
_entity_poly.type
_entity_poly.pdbx_seq_one_letter_code
_entity_poly.pdbx_strand_id
1 'polypeptide(L)'
;MILAAALLSAGCRGADSPPAAADGEGESEVAARAPGAPTEAAEATGYAAEMADICHAEERSGALELSEAERPFTVAQWLGGRVRSDEGRAFLGALAQVSAAAKPDVLDAEAAKLGLDTCPLADRWRAQAQKAQAQKAAAADDAPIAE
;
A
#
# COMPACT_ATOMS: atom_id res chain seq x y z
N MET A 1 36.08 21.38 -15.11
CA MET A 1 36.25 22.26 -13.93
C MET A 1 35.73 21.52 -12.72
N ILE A 2 36.61 21.31 -11.75
CA ILE A 2 36.39 20.61 -10.49
C ILE A 2 35.65 21.58 -9.56
N LEU A 3 34.47 21.24 -9.07
CA LEU A 3 33.86 21.97 -7.94
C LEU A 3 33.46 20.99 -6.83
N ALA A 4 34.41 20.92 -5.89
CA ALA A 4 34.31 20.75 -4.45
C ALA A 4 32.98 20.26 -3.83
N ALA A 5 33.10 19.12 -3.15
CA ALA A 5 32.28 18.74 -2.01
C ALA A 5 32.43 19.73 -0.84
N ALA A 6 31.32 20.05 -0.17
CA ALA A 6 31.32 20.63 1.16
C ALA A 6 30.31 19.90 2.04
N LEU A 7 30.87 19.19 3.02
CA LEU A 7 30.21 18.54 4.14
C LEU A 7 29.62 19.59 5.08
N LEU A 8 28.33 19.49 5.40
CA LEU A 8 27.81 20.04 6.66
C LEU A 8 27.06 18.94 7.44
N SER A 9 27.78 18.39 8.40
CA SER A 9 27.28 17.59 9.51
C SER A 9 27.12 18.51 10.72
N ALA A 10 25.90 18.70 11.21
CA ALA A 10 25.53 19.15 12.57
C ALA A 10 24.03 19.46 12.54
N GLY A 11 23.13 18.98 13.38
CA GLY A 11 23.18 18.21 14.62
C GLY A 11 21.78 18.36 15.25
N CYS A 12 21.34 17.38 16.03
CA CYS A 12 20.46 17.56 17.19
C CYS A 12 20.28 16.20 17.86
N ARG A 13 21.01 16.03 18.95
CA ARG A 13 21.05 14.88 19.84
C ARG A 13 20.14 15.24 21.01
N GLY A 14 18.88 14.83 20.94
CA GLY A 14 17.92 14.94 22.04
C GLY A 14 17.78 13.60 22.73
N ALA A 15 18.37 13.49 23.91
CA ALA A 15 18.07 12.45 24.89
C ALA A 15 17.09 13.05 25.90
N ASP A 16 15.96 12.39 26.18
CA ASP A 16 15.43 12.26 27.55
C ASP A 16 14.32 11.20 27.67
N SER A 17 14.71 10.10 28.32
CA SER A 17 14.03 9.25 29.32
C SER A 17 12.55 8.81 29.20
N PRO A 18 12.27 7.49 29.38
CA PRO A 18 10.94 6.92 29.60
C PRO A 18 10.53 6.89 31.09
N PRO A 19 9.24 6.78 31.40
CA PRO A 19 8.83 6.05 32.60
C PRO A 19 7.80 4.93 32.36
N ALA A 20 8.14 3.80 33.01
CA ALA A 20 7.32 2.90 33.81
C ALA A 20 6.10 2.19 33.21
N ALA A 21 6.23 0.86 33.26
CA ALA A 21 5.17 -0.14 33.29
C ALA A 21 4.01 0.23 34.23
N ALA A 22 2.80 -0.03 33.75
CA ALA A 22 1.65 -0.29 34.60
C ALA A 22 1.18 -1.71 34.29
N ASP A 23 1.53 -2.63 35.18
CA ASP A 23 0.89 -3.93 35.31
C ASP A 23 -0.58 -3.71 35.70
N GLY A 24 -1.47 -3.99 34.75
CA GLY A 24 -2.91 -4.02 34.93
C GLY A 24 -3.40 -5.45 34.78
N GLU A 25 -3.25 -6.25 35.83
CA GLU A 25 -3.96 -7.51 36.00
C GLU A 25 -5.45 -7.19 36.17
N GLY A 26 -6.17 -7.25 35.04
CA GLY A 26 -7.63 -7.14 34.96
C GLY A 26 -8.19 -8.46 34.43
N GLU A 27 -8.33 -9.43 35.32
CA GLU A 27 -9.02 -10.69 35.11
C GLU A 27 -10.50 -10.40 34.83
N SER A 28 -10.88 -10.27 33.55
CA SER A 28 -12.27 -10.24 33.12
C SER A 28 -12.70 -11.64 32.71
N GLU A 29 -13.28 -12.29 33.71
CA GLU A 29 -14.31 -13.33 33.69
C GLU A 29 -14.76 -13.81 32.30
N VAL A 30 -14.44 -15.07 32.07
CA VAL A 30 -14.77 -15.87 30.89
C VAL A 30 -16.27 -16.13 30.89
N ALA A 31 -17.05 -15.22 30.27
CA ALA A 31 -18.42 -15.51 29.92
C ALA A 31 -18.45 -16.53 28.78
N ALA A 32 -18.77 -17.78 29.14
CA ALA A 32 -19.01 -18.89 28.23
C ALA A 32 -20.03 -18.50 27.14
N ARG A 33 -19.54 -18.25 25.91
CA ARG A 33 -20.37 -18.18 24.70
C ARG A 33 -20.51 -19.58 24.11
N ALA A 34 -21.77 -19.99 23.93
CA ALA A 34 -22.15 -21.22 23.27
C ALA A 34 -21.58 -21.31 21.84
N PRO A 35 -21.19 -22.51 21.36
CA PRO A 35 -20.85 -22.73 19.96
C PRO A 35 -22.15 -22.87 19.14
N GLY A 36 -22.52 -21.83 18.40
CA GLY A 36 -23.68 -21.88 17.52
C GLY A 36 -23.73 -20.72 16.53
N ALA A 37 -23.68 -21.08 15.24
CA ALA A 37 -23.83 -20.27 14.02
C ALA A 37 -22.56 -19.57 13.47
N PRO A 38 -22.30 -19.70 12.14
CA PRO A 38 -21.17 -19.04 11.48
C PRO A 38 -21.37 -17.53 11.51
N THR A 39 -20.41 -16.83 12.11
CA THR A 39 -20.27 -15.38 12.01
C THR A 39 -19.66 -15.04 10.65
N GLU A 40 -20.43 -15.20 9.58
CA GLU A 40 -20.17 -14.46 8.35
C GLU A 40 -20.57 -12.99 8.61
N ALA A 41 -19.66 -12.04 8.37
CA ALA A 41 -19.86 -10.58 8.49
C ALA A 41 -19.84 -9.96 9.91
N ALA A 42 -19.14 -10.56 10.88
CA ALA A 42 -18.50 -9.70 11.89
C ALA A 42 -17.44 -8.88 11.15
N GLU A 43 -17.62 -7.56 11.11
CA GLU A 43 -16.72 -6.60 10.50
C GLU A 43 -15.27 -7.04 10.70
N ALA A 44 -14.55 -7.33 9.62
CA ALA A 44 -13.12 -7.50 9.67
C ALA A 44 -12.48 -6.12 9.94
N THR A 45 -12.70 -5.57 11.13
CA THR A 45 -12.00 -4.39 11.62
C THR A 45 -10.55 -4.81 11.82
N GLY A 46 -9.75 -4.70 10.78
CA GLY A 46 -8.39 -5.18 10.79
C GLY A 46 -7.73 -5.07 9.43
N TYR A 47 -6.43 -5.30 9.44
CA TYR A 47 -5.57 -5.17 8.28
C TYR A 47 -6.05 -5.96 7.04
N ALA A 48 -6.70 -7.11 7.23
CA ALA A 48 -7.26 -7.90 6.12
C ALA A 48 -8.35 -7.16 5.32
N ALA A 49 -9.29 -6.46 5.98
CA ALA A 49 -10.29 -5.67 5.27
C ALA A 49 -9.70 -4.42 4.62
N GLU A 50 -8.73 -3.80 5.29
CA GLU A 50 -8.00 -2.68 4.70
C GLU A 50 -7.23 -3.12 3.46
N MET A 51 -6.66 -4.33 3.44
CA MET A 51 -6.02 -4.90 2.26
C MET A 51 -7.03 -5.15 1.14
N ALA A 52 -8.23 -5.64 1.47
CA ALA A 52 -9.31 -5.74 0.48
C ALA A 52 -9.72 -4.35 -0.07
N ASP A 53 -9.78 -3.32 0.78
CA ASP A 53 -9.98 -1.93 0.35
C ASP A 53 -8.85 -1.46 -0.57
N ILE A 54 -7.58 -1.73 -0.25
CA ILE A 54 -6.42 -1.40 -1.09
C ILE A 54 -6.52 -2.08 -2.46
N CYS A 55 -6.82 -3.38 -2.50
CA CYS A 55 -6.92 -4.13 -3.75
C CYS A 55 -8.05 -3.66 -4.66
N HIS A 56 -9.12 -3.11 -4.09
CA HIS A 56 -10.28 -2.58 -4.82
C HIS A 56 -10.34 -1.05 -4.85
N ALA A 57 -9.23 -0.36 -4.55
CA ALA A 57 -9.25 1.08 -4.32
C ALA A 57 -9.68 1.89 -5.55
N GLU A 58 -9.28 1.48 -6.76
CA GLU A 58 -9.70 2.17 -8.00
C GLU A 58 -11.21 2.11 -8.23
N GLU A 59 -11.82 0.95 -7.98
CA GLU A 59 -13.26 0.72 -8.14
C GLU A 59 -14.04 1.45 -7.03
N ARG A 60 -13.67 1.23 -5.76
CA ARG A 60 -14.40 1.77 -4.60
C ARG A 60 -14.26 3.27 -4.43
N SER A 61 -13.22 3.88 -5.00
CA SER A 61 -13.05 5.34 -5.04
C SER A 61 -13.77 6.01 -6.21
N GLY A 62 -14.28 5.24 -7.18
CA GLY A 62 -14.83 5.77 -8.42
C GLY A 62 -13.78 6.33 -9.39
N ALA A 63 -12.48 6.08 -9.14
CA ALA A 63 -11.40 6.64 -9.93
C ALA A 63 -11.26 6.01 -11.34
N LEU A 64 -12.00 4.92 -11.60
CA LEU A 64 -12.12 4.33 -12.94
C LEU A 64 -12.79 5.26 -13.95
N GLU A 65 -13.73 6.09 -13.49
CA GLU A 65 -14.47 7.06 -14.31
C GLU A 65 -13.68 8.35 -14.57
N LEU A 66 -12.49 8.49 -13.96
CA LEU A 66 -11.62 9.65 -14.08
C LEU A 66 -10.52 9.42 -15.13
N SER A 67 -9.90 10.52 -15.56
CA SER A 67 -8.73 10.46 -16.43
C SER A 67 -7.56 9.74 -15.75
N GLU A 68 -6.63 9.19 -16.56
CA GLU A 68 -5.44 8.51 -16.03
C GLU A 68 -4.57 9.44 -15.16
N ALA A 69 -4.63 10.76 -15.38
CA ALA A 69 -3.87 11.74 -14.60
C ALA A 69 -4.49 12.02 -13.22
N GLU A 70 -5.83 11.99 -13.10
CA GLU A 70 -6.55 12.28 -11.85
C GLU A 70 -6.65 11.04 -10.95
N ARG A 71 -6.68 9.85 -11.55
CA ARG A 71 -6.89 8.58 -10.86
C ARG A 71 -5.97 8.34 -9.66
N PRO A 72 -4.64 8.55 -9.73
CA PRO A 72 -3.75 8.27 -8.60
C PRO A 72 -4.07 9.12 -7.36
N PHE A 73 -4.44 10.39 -7.57
CA PHE A 73 -4.79 11.30 -6.48
C PHE A 73 -6.09 10.88 -5.80
N THR A 74 -7.13 10.57 -6.57
CA THR A 74 -8.43 10.12 -6.03
C THR A 74 -8.29 8.81 -5.26
N VAL A 75 -7.52 7.86 -5.78
CA VAL A 75 -7.23 6.59 -5.08
C VAL A 75 -6.50 6.84 -3.77
N ALA A 76 -5.45 7.67 -3.78
CA ALA A 76 -4.67 7.97 -2.58
C ALA A 76 -5.52 8.69 -1.50
N GLN A 77 -6.35 9.66 -1.91
CA GLN A 77 -7.25 10.36 -1.00
C GLN A 77 -8.26 9.41 -0.37
N TRP A 78 -8.87 8.53 -1.17
CA TRP A 78 -9.84 7.54 -0.68
C TRP A 78 -9.19 6.56 0.31
N LEU A 79 -7.99 6.07 -0.01
CA LEU A 79 -7.23 5.17 0.87
C LEU A 79 -6.89 5.82 2.22
N GLY A 80 -6.56 7.13 2.22
CA GLY A 80 -6.26 7.86 3.45
C GLY A 80 -7.41 7.89 4.48
N GLY A 81 -8.66 7.72 4.04
CA GLY A 81 -9.83 7.60 4.93
C GLY A 81 -10.20 6.16 5.32
N ARG A 82 -9.64 5.16 4.62
CA ARG A 82 -9.99 3.74 4.75
C ARG A 82 -8.96 2.94 5.54
N VAL A 83 -7.68 3.20 5.32
CA VAL A 83 -6.57 2.52 5.98
C VAL A 83 -6.25 3.23 7.29
N ARG A 84 -6.61 2.61 8.42
CA ARG A 84 -6.50 3.19 9.76
C ARG A 84 -5.50 2.45 10.63
N SER A 85 -5.36 1.13 10.45
CA SER A 85 -4.45 0.31 11.24
C SER A 85 -2.99 0.75 11.06
N ASP A 86 -2.17 0.52 12.10
CA ASP A 86 -0.73 0.81 12.04
C ASP A 86 -0.05 -0.07 10.97
N GLU A 87 -0.46 -1.33 10.86
CA GLU A 87 -0.01 -2.28 9.85
C GLU A 87 -0.37 -1.82 8.44
N GLY A 88 -1.62 -1.38 8.21
CA GLY A 88 -2.07 -0.86 6.94
C GLY A 88 -1.28 0.38 6.50
N ARG A 89 -1.07 1.33 7.42
CA ARG A 89 -0.26 2.52 7.17
C ARG A 89 1.21 2.19 6.93
N ALA A 90 1.78 1.27 7.70
CA ALA A 90 3.14 0.80 7.50
C ALA A 90 3.32 0.11 6.14
N PHE A 91 2.35 -0.72 5.73
CA PHE A 91 2.34 -1.38 4.43
C PHE A 91 2.29 -0.36 3.29
N LEU A 92 1.38 0.62 3.33
CA LEU A 92 1.32 1.67 2.30
C LEU A 92 2.62 2.49 2.24
N GLY A 93 3.23 2.79 3.39
CA GLY A 93 4.52 3.47 3.46
C GLY A 93 5.64 2.66 2.83
N ALA A 94 5.71 1.36 3.09
CA ALA A 94 6.68 0.46 2.47
C ALA A 94 6.42 0.32 0.96
N LEU A 95 5.17 0.13 0.56
CA LEU A 95 4.77 0.01 -0.85
C LEU A 95 5.11 1.27 -1.66
N ALA A 96 5.06 2.46 -1.05
CA ALA A 96 5.46 3.70 -1.71
C ALA A 96 6.94 3.72 -2.14
N GLN A 97 7.81 2.99 -1.44
CA GLN A 97 9.25 2.89 -1.73
C GLN A 97 9.58 1.80 -2.75
N VAL A 98 8.65 0.88 -3.01
CA VAL A 98 8.83 -0.19 -4.01
C VAL A 98 8.79 0.41 -5.42
N SER A 99 9.64 -0.11 -6.31
CA SER A 99 9.66 0.31 -7.72
C SER A 99 8.30 0.02 -8.38
N ALA A 100 7.87 0.88 -9.30
CA ALA A 100 6.56 0.73 -9.95
C ALA A 100 6.36 -0.66 -10.60
N ALA A 101 7.44 -1.27 -11.10
CA ALA A 101 7.42 -2.60 -11.69
C ALA A 101 7.19 -3.73 -10.67
N ALA A 102 7.67 -3.59 -9.43
CA ALA A 102 7.57 -4.62 -8.39
C ALA A 102 6.34 -4.46 -7.47
N LYS A 103 5.69 -3.30 -7.50
CA LYS A 103 4.50 -3.02 -6.68
C LYS A 103 3.36 -4.04 -6.85
N PRO A 104 3.01 -4.49 -8.07
CA PRO A 104 1.95 -5.49 -8.24
C PRO A 104 2.22 -6.79 -7.50
N ASP A 105 3.45 -7.30 -7.59
CA ASP A 105 3.83 -8.56 -6.95
C ASP A 105 3.82 -8.45 -5.42
N VAL A 106 4.20 -7.28 -4.88
CA VAL A 106 4.11 -7.01 -3.44
C VAL A 106 2.65 -6.97 -2.97
N LEU A 107 1.77 -6.36 -3.74
CA LEU A 107 0.33 -6.33 -3.44
C LEU A 107 -0.27 -7.74 -3.46
N ASP A 108 0.02 -8.54 -4.49
CA ASP A 108 -0.48 -9.92 -4.59
C ASP A 108 0.03 -10.79 -3.44
N ALA A 109 1.33 -10.69 -3.12
CA ALA A 109 1.92 -11.46 -2.04
C ALA A 109 1.30 -11.11 -0.68
N GLU A 110 1.01 -9.85 -0.43
CA GLU A 110 0.37 -9.42 0.82
C GLU A 110 -1.10 -9.82 0.88
N ALA A 111 -1.83 -9.63 -0.22
CA ALA A 111 -3.22 -10.05 -0.36
C ALA A 111 -3.36 -11.57 -0.11
N ALA A 112 -2.47 -12.38 -0.71
CA ALA A 112 -2.47 -13.84 -0.56
C ALA A 112 -2.21 -14.30 0.89
N LYS A 113 -1.33 -13.61 1.64
CA LYS A 113 -1.12 -13.91 3.08
C LYS A 113 -2.39 -13.75 3.91
N LEU A 114 -3.30 -12.90 3.45
CA LEU A 114 -4.56 -12.56 4.13
C LEU A 114 -5.74 -13.33 3.56
N GLY A 115 -5.50 -14.31 2.66
CA GLY A 115 -6.53 -15.15 2.06
C GLY A 115 -7.35 -14.45 0.97
N LEU A 116 -6.84 -13.35 0.40
CA LEU A 116 -7.43 -12.73 -0.78
C LEU A 116 -6.87 -13.41 -2.04
N ASP A 117 -7.76 -13.97 -2.86
CA ASP A 117 -7.36 -14.72 -4.06
C ASP A 117 -6.81 -13.82 -5.17
N THR A 118 -7.27 -12.57 -5.26
CA THR A 118 -6.94 -11.64 -6.35
C THR A 118 -6.84 -10.20 -5.85
N CYS A 119 -5.95 -9.41 -6.48
CA CYS A 119 -5.83 -7.98 -6.23
C CYS A 119 -6.01 -7.18 -7.54
N PRO A 120 -7.23 -6.70 -7.86
CA PRO A 120 -7.50 -6.00 -9.13
C PRO A 120 -6.59 -4.79 -9.38
N LEU A 121 -6.20 -4.07 -8.32
CA LEU A 121 -5.23 -2.98 -8.41
C LEU A 121 -3.86 -3.45 -8.95
N ALA A 122 -3.37 -4.60 -8.49
CA ALA A 122 -2.11 -5.17 -8.95
C ALA A 122 -2.18 -5.55 -10.43
N ASP A 123 -3.28 -6.19 -10.85
CA ASP A 123 -3.51 -6.57 -12.25
C ASP A 123 -3.48 -5.36 -13.19
N ARG A 124 -4.12 -4.28 -12.77
CA ARG A 124 -4.17 -3.02 -13.50
C ARG A 124 -2.80 -2.39 -13.66
N TRP A 125 -2.02 -2.34 -12.57
CA TRP A 125 -0.65 -1.82 -12.62
C TRP A 125 0.27 -2.66 -13.51
N ARG A 126 0.12 -4.00 -13.49
CA ARG A 126 0.81 -4.89 -14.44
C ARG A 126 0.44 -4.57 -15.89
N ALA A 127 -0.84 -4.41 -16.19
CA ALA A 127 -1.30 -4.07 -17.54
C ALA A 127 -0.76 -2.70 -18.01
N GLN A 128 -0.71 -1.70 -17.13
CA GLN A 128 -0.12 -0.39 -17.44
C GLN A 128 1.37 -0.46 -17.72
N ALA A 129 2.12 -1.22 -16.91
CA ALA A 129 3.55 -1.42 -17.12
C ALA A 129 3.83 -2.09 -18.47
N GLN A 130 3.04 -3.11 -18.83
CA GLN A 130 3.15 -3.78 -20.14
C GLN A 130 2.83 -2.83 -21.30
N LYS A 131 1.77 -2.03 -21.19
CA LYS A 131 1.42 -1.02 -22.20
C LYS A 131 2.54 0.00 -22.38
N ALA A 132 3.12 0.51 -21.30
CA ALA A 132 4.22 1.46 -21.35
C ALA A 132 5.48 0.86 -22.01
N GLN A 133 5.79 -0.41 -21.71
CA GLN A 133 6.90 -1.12 -22.35
C GLN A 133 6.67 -1.32 -23.85
N ALA A 134 5.47 -1.73 -24.25
CA ALA A 134 5.10 -1.89 -25.66
C ALA A 134 5.20 -0.58 -26.44
N GLN A 135 4.76 0.53 -25.86
CA GLN A 135 4.88 1.86 -26.46
C GLN A 135 6.36 2.28 -26.64
N LYS A 136 7.20 2.02 -25.62
CA LYS A 136 8.63 2.30 -25.71
C LYS A 136 9.32 1.46 -26.79
N ALA A 137 8.94 0.20 -26.94
CA ALA A 137 9.46 -0.67 -28.00
C ALA A 137 9.09 -0.13 -29.38
N ALA A 138 7.81 0.19 -29.61
CA ALA A 138 7.34 0.74 -30.88
C ALA A 138 8.03 2.07 -31.25
N ALA A 139 8.35 2.92 -30.25
CA ALA A 139 9.07 4.17 -30.49
C ALA A 139 10.56 3.98 -30.84
N ALA A 140 11.16 2.84 -30.46
CA ALA A 140 12.56 2.56 -30.77
C ALA A 140 12.77 2.14 -32.24
N ASP A 141 11.76 1.52 -32.85
CA ASP A 141 11.81 1.06 -34.25
C ASP A 141 11.65 2.21 -35.27
N ASP A 142 11.08 3.35 -34.86
CA ASP A 142 10.89 4.54 -35.71
C ASP A 142 12.07 5.53 -35.62
N ALA A 143 13.12 5.21 -34.84
CA ALA A 143 14.27 6.09 -34.69
C ALA A 143 15.04 6.19 -36.02
N PRO A 144 15.14 7.38 -36.65
CA PRO A 144 15.87 7.52 -37.91
C PRO A 144 17.33 7.13 -37.68
N ILE A 145 17.84 6.21 -38.50
CA ILE A 145 19.26 5.89 -38.54
C ILE A 145 19.97 7.16 -39.02
N ALA A 146 20.64 7.85 -38.10
CA ALA A 146 21.49 8.98 -38.43
C ALA A 146 22.75 8.44 -39.13
N GLU A 147 22.79 8.58 -40.45
CA GLU A 147 23.99 8.40 -41.29
C GLU A 147 24.94 9.60 -41.21
#